data_AF-A0AAD1Y2W2-F1
#
_entry.id   AF-A0AAD1Y2W2-F1
#
_cell.length_a   1.000
_cell.length_b   1.000
_cell.length_c   1.000
_cell.angle_alpha   90.00
_cell.angle_beta   90.00
_cell.angle_gamma   90.00
#
_symmetry.space_group_name_H-M   'P 1'
#
loop_
_entity.id
_entity.type
_entity.pdbx_description
1 polymer ?
#
loop_
_entity_poly.entity_id
_entity_poly.type
_entity_poly.pdbx_seq_one_letter_code
_entity_poly.pdbx_strand_id
1 'polypeptide(L)'
;MNIKHNTDIALKKSLIEKKLEESGEKARLEEHLRQKLIESGWKDQLKESCMELIRNKGLEKINLDDLVEELLPKGRSLVKTEIKEDLLGRIKSYLESDPDYRRITGF
;
A
#
# COMPACT_ATOMS: atom_id res chain seq x y z
N MET A 1 5.29 28.03 1.73
CA MET A 1 5.41 26.76 2.47
C MET A 1 6.61 25.99 1.89
N ASN A 2 7.84 26.51 1.97
CA ASN A 2 8.88 26.50 3.01
C ASN A 2 9.51 25.12 3.28
N ILE A 3 10.70 24.89 2.70
CA ILE A 3 11.48 23.64 2.65
C ILE A 3 11.57 22.93 4.01
N LYS A 4 11.70 23.70 5.11
CA LYS A 4 11.74 23.17 6.48
C LYS A 4 10.52 22.32 6.86
N HIS A 5 9.32 22.69 6.38
CA HIS A 5 8.09 21.95 6.65
C HIS A 5 8.07 20.58 5.95
N ASN A 6 8.57 20.52 4.71
CA ASN A 6 8.67 19.26 3.98
C ASN A 6 9.68 18.30 4.63
N THR A 7 10.79 18.84 5.16
CA THR A 7 11.77 18.04 5.91
C THR A 7 11.17 17.44 7.18
N ASP A 8 10.39 18.22 7.94
CA ASP A 8 9.72 17.73 9.16
C ASP A 8 8.71 16.60 8.86
N ILE A 9 7.93 16.76 7.79
CA ILE A 9 6.99 15.71 7.34
C ILE A 9 7.75 14.43 6.96
N ALA A 10 8.84 14.54 6.19
CA ALA A 10 9.63 13.39 5.77
C ALA A 10 10.25 12.65 6.96
N LEU A 11 10.76 13.39 7.95
CA LEU A 11 11.30 12.82 9.18
C LEU A 11 10.22 12.08 9.99
N LYS A 12 9.05 12.70 10.20
CA LYS A 12 7.93 12.05 10.89
C LYS A 12 7.47 10.78 10.19
N LYS A 13 7.37 10.81 8.86
CA LYS A 13 7.05 9.63 8.05
C LYS A 13 8.05 8.51 8.27
N SER A 14 9.36 8.80 8.19
CA SER A 14 10.41 7.79 8.39
C SER A 14 10.37 7.19 9.81
N LEU A 15 10.11 8.00 10.84
CA LEU A 15 9.96 7.51 12.22
C LEU A 15 8.77 6.57 12.38
N ILE A 16 7.63 6.89 11.76
CA ILE A 16 6.44 6.02 11.75
C ILE A 16 6.75 4.71 11.04
N GLU A 17 7.35 4.76 9.85
CA GLU A 17 7.70 3.57 9.07
C GLU A 17 8.66 2.65 9.84
N LYS A 18 9.71 3.22 10.44
CA LYS A 18 10.67 2.48 11.27
C LYS A 18 9.97 1.77 12.44
N LYS A 19 9.05 2.46 13.10
CA LYS A 19 8.31 1.94 14.24
C LYS A 19 7.36 0.79 13.86
N LEU A 20 6.65 0.94 12.74
CA LEU A 20 5.80 -0.13 12.21
C LEU A 20 6.63 -1.37 11.82
N GLU A 21 7.84 -1.17 11.31
CA GLU A 21 8.78 -2.25 11.00
C GLU A 21 9.29 -2.96 12.27
N GLU A 22 9.85 -2.21 13.22
CA GLU A 22 10.49 -2.77 14.44
C GLU A 22 9.50 -3.48 15.37
N SER A 23 8.23 -3.06 15.36
CA SER A 23 7.16 -3.70 16.13
C SER A 23 6.55 -4.93 15.44
N GLY A 24 6.89 -5.19 14.18
CA GLY A 24 6.23 -6.20 13.35
C GLY A 24 4.82 -5.82 12.88
N GLU A 25 4.32 -4.63 13.24
CA GLU A 25 2.99 -4.16 12.86
C GLU A 25 2.86 -3.99 11.34
N LYS A 26 3.93 -3.59 10.65
CA LYS A 26 3.95 -3.49 9.19
C LYS A 26 3.61 -4.82 8.53
N ALA A 27 4.23 -5.92 8.97
CA ALA A 27 3.95 -7.25 8.43
C ALA A 27 2.49 -7.67 8.69
N ARG A 28 1.94 -7.33 9.86
CA ARG A 28 0.53 -7.57 10.20
C ARG A 28 -0.41 -6.79 9.30
N LEU A 29 -0.11 -5.52 9.03
CA LEU A 29 -0.88 -4.65 8.14
C LEU A 29 -0.80 -5.10 6.67
N GLU A 30 0.37 -5.56 6.22
CA GLU A 30 0.56 -6.11 4.87
C GLU A 30 -0.25 -7.39 4.66
N GLU A 31 -0.27 -8.30 5.64
CA GLU A 31 -1.10 -9.50 5.58
C GLU A 31 -2.60 -9.16 5.58
N HIS A 32 -3.02 -8.21 6.42
CA HIS A 32 -4.39 -7.72 6.43
C HIS A 32 -4.80 -7.12 5.07
N LEU A 33 -3.96 -6.26 4.49
CA LEU A 33 -4.19 -5.70 3.16
C LEU A 33 -4.29 -6.81 2.09
N ARG A 34 -3.38 -7.80 2.13
CA ARG A 34 -3.38 -8.93 1.21
C ARG A 34 -4.71 -9.69 1.28
N GLN A 35 -5.22 -9.96 2.48
CA GLN A 35 -6.51 -10.60 2.67
C GLN A 35 -7.65 -9.77 2.08
N LYS A 36 -7.69 -8.46 2.34
CA LYS A 36 -8.72 -7.56 1.79
C LYS A 36 -8.69 -7.46 0.26
N LEU A 37 -7.51 -7.49 -0.35
CA LEU A 37 -7.38 -7.52 -1.80
C LEU A 37 -7.86 -8.86 -2.41
N ILE A 38 -7.70 -9.98 -1.69
CA ILE A 38 -8.25 -11.27 -2.12
C ILE A 38 -9.78 -11.25 -1.97
N GLU A 39 -10.30 -10.90 -0.79
CA GLU A 39 -11.74 -10.88 -0.49
C GLU A 39 -12.53 -9.94 -1.39
N SER A 40 -11.94 -8.82 -1.81
CA SER A 40 -12.59 -7.85 -2.70
C SER A 40 -12.61 -8.26 -4.17
N GLY A 41 -11.97 -9.39 -4.53
CA GLY A 41 -11.81 -9.87 -5.89
C GLY A 41 -10.75 -9.10 -6.69
N TRP A 42 -9.96 -8.23 -6.07
CA TRP A 42 -8.91 -7.46 -6.75
C TRP A 42 -7.87 -8.37 -7.42
N LYS A 43 -7.45 -9.44 -6.72
CA LYS A 43 -6.47 -10.39 -7.24
C LYS A 43 -6.95 -11.06 -8.52
N ASP A 44 -8.22 -11.45 -8.56
CA ASP A 44 -8.81 -12.15 -9.70
C ASP A 44 -8.99 -11.20 -10.90
N GLN A 45 -9.46 -9.97 -10.66
CA GLN A 45 -9.56 -8.95 -11.71
C GLN A 45 -8.21 -8.59 -12.32
N LEU A 46 -7.15 -8.51 -11.51
CA LEU A 46 -5.81 -8.23 -12.01
C LEU A 46 -5.25 -9.43 -12.80
N LYS A 47 -5.54 -10.65 -12.36
CA LYS A 47 -5.19 -11.87 -13.11
C LYS A 47 -5.91 -11.93 -14.46
N GLU A 48 -7.21 -11.62 -14.50
CA GLU A 48 -7.98 -11.57 -15.75
C GLU A 48 -7.37 -10.54 -16.73
N SER A 49 -7.05 -9.35 -16.23
CA SER A 49 -6.38 -8.30 -17.00
C SER A 49 -5.02 -8.74 -17.56
N CYS A 50 -4.25 -9.49 -16.78
CA CYS A 50 -2.97 -10.06 -17.23
C CYS A 50 -3.19 -11.07 -18.37
N MET A 51 -4.17 -11.96 -18.25
CA MET A 51 -4.49 -12.94 -19.28
C MET A 51 -4.98 -12.31 -20.58
N GLU A 52 -5.82 -11.26 -20.49
CA GLU A 52 -6.24 -10.48 -21.65
C GLU A 52 -5.05 -9.81 -22.35
N LEU A 53 -4.16 -9.22 -21.58
CA LEU A 53 -2.98 -8.55 -22.13
C LEU A 53 -2.06 -9.54 -22.87
N ILE A 54 -1.80 -10.70 -22.28
CA ILE A 54 -1.01 -11.77 -22.92
C ILE A 54 -1.70 -12.27 -24.20
N ARG A 55 -3.03 -12.45 -24.18
CA ARG A 55 -3.79 -12.88 -25.38
C ARG A 55 -3.73 -11.84 -26.49
N ASN A 56 -3.81 -10.55 -26.16
CA ASN A 56 -3.83 -9.48 -27.14
C ASN A 56 -2.45 -9.21 -27.76
N LYS A 57 -1.38 -9.29 -26.98
CA LYS A 57 -0.01 -9.05 -27.47
C LYS A 57 0.65 -10.30 -28.04
N GLY A 58 0.31 -11.48 -27.51
CA GLY A 58 0.98 -12.75 -27.79
C GLY A 58 2.18 -12.98 -26.88
N LEU A 59 2.37 -14.24 -26.45
CA LEU A 59 3.43 -14.65 -25.51
C LEU A 59 4.85 -14.32 -25.98
N GLU A 60 5.08 -14.30 -27.30
CA GLU A 60 6.41 -14.04 -27.88
C GLU A 60 6.81 -12.55 -27.83
N LYS A 61 5.84 -11.65 -27.62
CA LYS A 61 6.02 -10.19 -27.72
C LYS A 61 5.95 -9.46 -26.38
N ILE A 62 5.83 -10.19 -25.28
CA ILE A 62 5.67 -9.61 -23.95
C ILE A 62 6.55 -10.32 -22.94
N ASN A 63 7.32 -9.56 -22.17
CA ASN A 63 8.10 -10.08 -21.05
C ASN A 63 7.46 -9.71 -19.71
N LEU A 64 8.09 -10.14 -18.60
CA LEU A 64 7.58 -9.88 -17.26
C LEU A 64 7.56 -8.39 -16.91
N ASP A 65 8.59 -7.64 -17.31
CA ASP A 65 8.69 -6.21 -17.00
C ASP A 65 7.59 -5.44 -17.75
N ASP A 66 7.34 -5.77 -19.02
CA ASP A 66 6.23 -5.19 -19.79
C ASP A 66 4.87 -5.44 -19.12
N LEU A 67 4.67 -6.68 -18.62
CA LEU A 67 3.45 -7.03 -17.87
C LEU A 67 3.32 -6.18 -16.61
N VAL A 68 4.40 -6.02 -15.85
CA VAL A 68 4.41 -5.24 -14.62
C VAL A 68 4.14 -3.77 -14.91
N GLU A 69 4.80 -3.19 -15.91
CA GLU A 69 4.62 -1.78 -16.30
C GLU A 69 3.17 -1.48 -16.69
N GLU A 70 2.53 -2.37 -17.44
CA GLU A 70 1.13 -2.16 -17.86
C GLU A 70 0.11 -2.48 -16.77
N LEU A 71 0.36 -3.52 -15.96
CA LEU A 71 -0.59 -3.93 -14.93
C LEU A 71 -0.49 -3.09 -13.67
N LEU A 72 0.66 -2.48 -13.35
CA LEU A 72 0.83 -1.69 -12.12
C LEU A 72 -0.18 -0.53 -12.01
N PRO A 73 -0.37 0.34 -13.04
CA PRO A 73 -1.38 1.39 -12.99
C PRO A 73 -2.80 0.84 -12.78
N LYS A 74 -3.15 -0.25 -13.48
CA LYS A 74 -4.47 -0.91 -13.37
C LYS A 74 -4.67 -1.53 -11.98
N GLY A 75 -3.65 -2.21 -11.46
CA GLY A 75 -3.66 -2.76 -10.11
C GLY A 75 -3.89 -1.67 -9.08
N ARG A 76 -3.22 -0.51 -9.20
CA ARG A 76 -3.41 0.63 -8.27
C ARG A 76 -4.80 1.26 -8.36
N SER A 77 -5.39 1.35 -9.56
CA SER A 77 -6.73 1.95 -9.75
C SER A 77 -7.86 1.04 -9.27
N LEU A 78 -7.68 -0.28 -9.33
CA LEU A 78 -8.66 -1.26 -8.85
C LEU A 78 -8.77 -1.34 -7.32
N VAL A 79 -7.82 -0.78 -6.57
CA VAL A 79 -7.90 -0.77 -5.10
C VAL A 79 -9.00 0.19 -4.65
N LYS A 80 -10.09 -0.38 -4.16
CA LYS A 80 -11.25 0.36 -3.64
C LYS A 80 -10.88 1.27 -2.47
N THR A 81 -11.56 2.41 -2.37
CA THR A 81 -11.28 3.43 -1.35
C THR A 81 -11.47 2.89 0.06
N GLU A 82 -12.48 2.05 0.28
CA GLU A 82 -12.81 1.49 1.60
C GLU A 82 -11.68 0.63 2.16
N ILE A 83 -10.90 -0.04 1.29
CA ILE A 83 -9.72 -0.83 1.69
C ILE A 83 -8.60 0.11 2.17
N LYS A 84 -8.41 1.25 1.49
CA LYS A 84 -7.41 2.26 1.89
C LYS A 84 -7.81 2.91 3.21
N GLU A 85 -9.09 3.20 3.40
CA GLU A 85 -9.64 3.76 4.63
C GLU A 85 -9.50 2.80 5.83
N ASP A 86 -9.81 1.52 5.65
CA ASP A 86 -9.62 0.48 6.67
C ASP A 86 -8.13 0.34 7.06
N LEU A 87 -7.23 0.28 6.08
CA LEU A 87 -5.79 0.21 6.35
C LEU A 87 -5.29 1.46 7.09
N LEU A 88 -5.72 2.65 6.65
CA LEU A 88 -5.38 3.91 7.31
C LEU A 88 -5.92 3.98 8.74
N GLY A 89 -7.15 3.52 8.95
CA GLY A 89 -7.77 3.43 10.27
C GLY A 89 -6.96 2.56 11.21
N ARG A 90 -6.49 1.40 10.75
CA ARG A 90 -5.64 0.49 11.53
C ARG A 90 -4.29 1.10 11.88
N ILE A 91 -3.64 1.77 10.93
CA ILE A 91 -2.40 2.51 11.17
C ILE A 91 -2.62 3.57 12.25
N LYS A 92 -3.68 4.36 12.15
CA LYS A 92 -4.02 5.38 13.16
C LYS A 92 -4.26 4.78 14.54
N SER A 93 -5.09 3.74 14.64
CA SER A 93 -5.38 3.06 15.90
C SER A 93 -4.12 2.49 16.56
N TYR A 94 -3.21 1.92 15.76
CA TYR A 94 -1.93 1.44 16.27
C TYR A 94 -1.08 2.59 16.82
N LEU A 95 -0.93 3.66 16.05
CA LEU A 95 -0.14 4.82 16.45
C LEU A 95 -0.72 5.52 17.69
N GLU A 96 -2.05 5.66 17.79
CA GLU A 96 -2.72 6.23 18.96
C GLU A 96 -2.60 5.38 20.22
N SER A 97 -2.44 4.06 20.07
CA SER A 97 -2.17 3.16 21.19
C SER A 97 -0.74 3.29 21.72
N ASP A 98 0.15 3.92 20.95
CA ASP A 98 1.55 4.04 21.30
C ASP A 98 1.86 5.33 22.08
N PRO A 99 2.36 5.23 23.33
CA PRO A 99 2.67 6.40 24.17
C PRO A 99 3.68 7.38 23.55
N ASP A 100 4.63 6.88 22.77
CA ASP A 100 5.68 7.71 22.16
C ASP A 100 5.16 8.47 20.95
N TYR A 101 4.17 7.92 20.23
CA TYR A 101 3.54 8.63 19.11
C TYR A 101 2.72 9.83 19.58
N ARG A 102 1.98 9.71 20.71
CA ARG A 102 1.26 10.83 21.31
C ARG A 102 2.21 11.99 21.64
N ARG A 103 3.37 11.68 22.22
CA ARG A 103 4.44 12.66 22.51
C ARG A 103 5.00 13.33 21.24
N ILE A 104 5.16 12.58 20.14
CA ILE A 104 5.69 13.10 18.87
C ILE A 104 4.68 13.99 18.12
N THR A 105 3.38 13.75 18.31
CA THR A 105 2.29 14.48 17.62
C THR A 105 1.69 15.63 18.43
N GLY A 106 2.03 15.75 19.72
CA GLY A 106 1.68 16.92 20.54
C GLY A 106 0.23 16.96 21.01
N PHE A 107 -0.41 15.79 21.14
CA PHE A 107 -1.70 15.63 21.84
C PHE A 107 -1.51 14.98 23.21
#